data_AF-A0AAV7YYQ2-F1
#
_entry.id   AF-A0AAV7YYQ2-F1
#
_cell.length_a   1.000
_cell.length_b   1.000
_cell.length_c   1.000
_cell.angle_alpha   90.00
_cell.angle_beta   90.00
_cell.angle_gamma   90.00
#
_symmetry.space_group_name_H-M   'P 1'
#
loop_
_entity.id
_entity.type
_entity.pdbx_description
1 polymer ?
#
loop_
_entity_poly.entity_id
_entity_poly.type
_entity_poly.pdbx_seq_one_letter_code
_entity_poly.pdbx_strand_id
1 'polypeptide(L)'
;MPSTFGMDYDIPQTIRGDNLLSHGWRFNLSQEKQNSEFPRLCNEHKNKPYGYFCIDHQQLLCIDCLTLNHRKCNQVVNFKEGYEKIQNELEELIKEINSINEKKEEFKMNEEISIHQNEKYLKLNKQSMKMQKEIDELNESEMIIKEIEICKKYNDYQQILINFFKLKKLLPILNKNEKNKLI
;
A
#
# COMPACT_ATOMS: atom_id res chain seq x y z
N MET A 1 -16.56 3.20 -38.29
CA MET A 1 -16.70 1.74 -38.12
C MET A 1 -15.43 1.22 -37.47
N PRO A 2 -15.51 0.55 -36.32
CA PRO A 2 -14.35 0.20 -35.50
C PRO A 2 -13.83 -1.21 -35.85
N SER A 3 -12.51 -1.36 -35.99
CA SER A 3 -11.85 -2.68 -36.01
C SER A 3 -11.13 -2.88 -34.68
N THR A 4 -11.81 -3.54 -33.76
CA THR A 4 -11.27 -4.04 -32.49
C THR A 4 -10.52 -5.34 -32.76
N PHE A 5 -9.20 -5.32 -32.64
CA PHE A 5 -8.40 -6.54 -32.46
C PHE A 5 -8.51 -6.92 -30.97
N GLY A 6 -9.45 -7.80 -30.66
CA GLY A 6 -9.54 -8.47 -29.37
C GLY A 6 -8.58 -9.65 -29.35
N MET A 7 -7.64 -9.67 -28.41
CA MET A 7 -6.94 -10.89 -28.04
C MET A 7 -7.68 -11.47 -26.83
N ASP A 8 -8.45 -12.52 -27.08
CA ASP A 8 -9.05 -13.36 -26.05
C ASP A 8 -7.92 -14.18 -25.41
N TYR A 9 -7.56 -13.83 -24.17
CA TYR A 9 -6.77 -14.71 -23.32
C TYR A 9 -7.75 -15.57 -22.52
N ASP A 10 -7.82 -16.85 -22.88
CA ASP A 10 -8.47 -17.89 -22.09
C ASP A 10 -7.83 -17.94 -20.71
N ILE A 11 -8.54 -17.44 -19.69
CA ILE A 11 -8.20 -17.62 -18.28
C ILE A 11 -8.82 -18.95 -17.84
N PRO A 12 -8.02 -19.97 -17.46
CA PRO A 12 -8.58 -21.18 -16.88
C PRO A 12 -9.20 -20.84 -15.51
N GLN A 13 -10.52 -20.98 -15.42
CA GLN A 13 -11.22 -21.04 -14.15
C GLN A 13 -10.99 -22.41 -13.49
N THR A 14 -11.02 -22.41 -12.15
CA THR A 14 -10.78 -23.51 -11.19
C THR A 14 -9.29 -23.70 -10.89
N ILE A 15 -8.81 -23.39 -9.69
CA ILE A 15 -9.10 -24.09 -8.43
C ILE A 15 -9.40 -23.09 -7.30
N ARG A 16 -10.58 -23.23 -6.67
CA ARG A 16 -10.82 -22.71 -5.31
C ARG A 16 -9.88 -23.45 -4.37
N GLY A 17 -8.79 -22.79 -3.99
CA GLY A 17 -7.91 -23.22 -2.91
C GLY A 17 -8.34 -22.57 -1.60
N ASP A 18 -9.55 -22.83 -1.16
CA ASP A 18 -9.92 -22.57 0.23
C ASP A 18 -9.04 -23.46 1.13
N ASN A 19 -8.45 -22.87 2.17
CA ASN A 19 -7.89 -23.55 3.35
C ASN A 19 -6.60 -24.38 3.21
N LEU A 20 -5.49 -23.79 2.78
CA LEU A 20 -4.17 -24.31 3.17
C LEU A 20 -3.24 -23.15 3.50
N LEU A 21 -3.01 -22.92 4.80
CA LEU A 21 -1.84 -22.30 5.46
C LEU A 21 -2.26 -21.64 6.80
N SER A 22 -3.11 -22.32 7.59
CA SER A 22 -3.34 -22.04 9.01
C SER A 22 -2.44 -22.87 9.93
N HIS A 23 -1.49 -23.61 9.37
CA HIS A 23 -0.58 -24.42 10.18
C HIS A 23 0.70 -23.63 10.33
N GLY A 24 0.72 -22.78 11.37
CA GLY A 24 1.97 -22.34 11.95
C GLY A 24 2.82 -23.60 12.19
N TRP A 25 4.01 -23.63 11.61
CA TRP A 25 5.01 -24.64 11.90
C TRP A 25 5.46 -24.43 13.34
N ARG A 26 4.61 -24.83 14.30
CA ARG A 26 5.04 -25.12 15.65
C ARG A 26 5.90 -26.36 15.53
N PHE A 27 7.21 -26.16 15.41
CA PHE A 27 8.17 -27.15 15.85
C PHE A 27 7.95 -27.34 17.36
N ASN A 28 6.95 -28.16 17.69
CA ASN A 28 6.82 -28.71 19.02
C ASN A 28 7.99 -29.68 19.16
N LEU A 29 9.08 -29.20 19.77
CA LEU A 29 10.05 -30.06 20.43
C LEU A 29 9.40 -30.62 21.71
N SER A 30 8.20 -31.19 21.58
CA SER A 30 7.64 -32.03 22.61
C SER A 30 8.53 -33.26 22.65
N GLN A 31 9.17 -33.49 23.80
CA GLN A 31 9.88 -34.71 24.12
C GLN A 31 8.90 -35.90 24.09
N GLU A 32 8.46 -36.30 22.91
CA GLU A 32 7.87 -37.59 22.70
C GLU A 32 9.02 -38.58 22.83
N LYS A 33 8.99 -39.33 23.94
CA LYS A 33 9.74 -40.57 24.13
C LYS A 33 9.41 -41.52 22.98
N GLN A 34 10.05 -41.34 21.83
CA GLN A 34 10.12 -42.36 20.81
C GLN A 34 11.25 -43.31 21.21
N ASN A 35 10.90 -44.29 22.04
CA ASN A 35 11.60 -45.57 22.09
C ASN A 35 11.37 -46.31 20.77
N SER A 36 11.82 -45.74 19.65
CA SER A 36 12.10 -46.51 18.45
C SER A 36 13.57 -46.86 18.52
N GLU A 37 13.88 -48.15 18.57
CA GLU A 37 15.24 -48.64 18.40
C GLU A 37 15.71 -48.22 17.01
N PHE A 38 16.28 -47.02 16.89
CA PHE A 38 17.13 -46.70 15.76
C PHE A 38 18.12 -47.85 15.65
N PRO A 39 18.28 -48.47 14.46
CA PRO A 39 19.31 -49.48 14.31
C PRO A 39 20.63 -48.79 14.65
N ARG A 40 21.15 -49.12 15.83
CA ARG A 40 22.45 -48.62 16.28
C ARG A 40 23.55 -49.12 15.36
N LEU A 41 23.22 -49.99 14.39
CA LEU A 41 24.09 -50.74 13.51
C LEU A 41 24.05 -50.20 12.09
N CYS A 42 25.20 -50.25 11.44
CA CYS A 42 25.39 -49.83 10.06
C CYS A 42 24.57 -50.66 9.08
N ASN A 43 23.89 -49.99 8.14
CA ASN A 43 23.07 -50.63 7.11
C ASN A 43 23.90 -51.52 6.17
N GLU A 44 25.14 -51.10 5.88
CA GLU A 44 26.08 -51.84 5.04
C GLU A 44 26.85 -52.89 5.84
N HIS A 45 27.24 -52.55 7.07
CA HIS A 45 28.03 -53.40 7.97
C HIS A 45 27.16 -53.84 9.15
N LYS A 46 26.21 -54.74 8.88
CA LYS A 46 25.05 -55.12 9.72
C LYS A 46 25.30 -55.46 11.21
N ASN A 47 26.55 -55.59 11.65
CA ASN A 47 26.93 -55.88 13.05
C ASN A 47 27.81 -54.79 13.69
N LYS A 48 28.08 -53.68 13.02
CA LYS A 48 28.94 -52.61 13.54
C LYS A 48 28.14 -51.38 13.92
N PRO A 49 28.31 -50.83 15.13
CA PRO A 49 27.53 -49.69 15.53
C PRO A 49 27.95 -48.41 14.79
N TYR A 50 26.99 -47.50 14.59
CA TYR A 50 27.29 -46.13 14.23
C TYR A 50 28.00 -45.46 15.41
N GLY A 51 29.10 -44.78 15.14
CA GLY A 51 29.89 -44.05 16.14
C GLY A 51 30.32 -42.67 15.67
N TYR A 52 30.24 -42.41 14.36
CA TYR A 52 30.74 -41.22 13.72
C TYR A 52 29.66 -40.60 12.84
N PHE A 53 29.81 -39.31 12.59
CA PHE A 53 28.98 -38.53 11.68
C PHE A 53 29.88 -37.79 10.70
N CYS A 54 29.64 -37.97 9.40
CA CYS A 54 30.31 -37.20 8.37
C CYS A 54 29.46 -36.00 8.02
N ILE A 55 29.99 -34.80 8.27
CA ILE A 55 29.33 -33.52 8.00
C ILE A 55 29.25 -33.29 6.48
N ASP A 56 30.32 -33.62 5.75
CA ASP A 56 30.40 -33.42 4.29
C ASP A 56 29.28 -34.16 3.52
N HIS A 57 28.84 -35.31 4.03
CA HIS A 57 27.81 -36.16 3.41
C HIS A 57 26.52 -36.24 4.22
N GLN A 58 26.46 -35.56 5.37
CA GLN A 58 25.35 -35.58 6.34
C GLN A 58 24.89 -37.00 6.70
N GLN A 59 25.84 -37.91 6.98
CA GLN A 59 25.57 -39.34 7.14
C GLN A 59 26.19 -39.93 8.41
N LEU A 60 25.46 -40.86 9.04
CA LEU A 60 25.95 -41.69 10.15
C LEU A 60 26.86 -42.81 9.65
N LEU A 61 28.01 -42.99 10.30
CA LEU A 61 29.04 -43.93 9.90
C LEU A 61 29.45 -44.87 11.04
N CYS A 62 29.69 -46.14 10.69
CA CYS A 62 30.50 -47.03 11.51
C CYS A 62 31.98 -46.86 11.15
N ILE A 63 32.87 -47.51 11.90
CA ILE A 63 34.33 -47.43 11.70
C ILE A 63 34.78 -47.92 10.31
N ASP A 64 34.05 -48.87 9.71
CA ASP A 64 34.38 -49.38 8.38
C ASP A 64 34.00 -48.38 7.29
N CYS A 65 32.80 -47.80 7.35
CA CYS A 65 32.41 -46.75 6.41
C CYS A 65 33.36 -45.54 6.50
N LEU A 66 33.80 -45.19 7.72
CA LEU A 66 34.78 -44.14 7.93
C LEU A 66 36.11 -44.44 7.20
N THR A 67 36.63 -45.66 7.35
CA THR A 67 37.95 -46.04 6.82
C THR A 67 37.95 -46.37 5.33
N LEU A 68 36.86 -46.95 4.81
CA LEU A 68 36.74 -47.40 3.42
C LEU A 68 36.24 -46.29 2.50
N ASN A 69 35.19 -45.57 2.89
CA ASN A 69 34.47 -44.66 2.01
C ASN A 69 34.68 -43.19 2.36
N HIS A 70 34.88 -42.86 3.65
CA HIS A 70 34.97 -41.48 4.12
C HIS A 70 36.39 -41.05 4.54
N ARG A 71 37.43 -41.81 4.18
CA ARG A 71 38.83 -41.50 4.54
C ARG A 71 39.31 -40.13 4.00
N LYS A 72 38.72 -39.68 2.88
CA LYS A 72 39.02 -38.40 2.25
C LYS A 72 38.08 -37.27 2.68
N CYS A 73 37.09 -37.56 3.51
CA CYS A 73 36.22 -36.53 4.07
C CYS A 73 37.01 -35.74 5.10
N ASN A 74 36.88 -34.42 5.04
CA ASN A 74 37.64 -33.54 5.92
C ASN A 74 36.90 -33.33 7.25
N GLN A 75 35.59 -33.54 7.26
CA GLN A 75 34.76 -33.30 8.43
C GLN A 75 34.01 -34.56 8.86
N VAL A 76 34.70 -35.41 9.60
CA VAL A 76 34.09 -36.52 10.34
C VAL A 76 34.26 -36.25 11.82
N VAL A 77 33.15 -36.23 12.54
CA VAL A 77 33.10 -36.01 13.99
C VAL A 77 32.50 -37.23 14.68
N ASN A 78 32.62 -37.27 16.00
CA ASN A 78 31.90 -38.26 16.78
C ASN A 78 30.40 -37.98 16.75
N PHE A 79 29.59 -39.03 16.90
CA PHE A 79 28.13 -38.93 16.84
C PHE A 79 27.56 -37.82 17.74
N LYS A 80 28.06 -37.71 18.98
CA LYS A 80 27.59 -36.71 19.95
C LYS A 80 27.87 -35.28 19.48
N GLU A 81 29.07 -35.04 18.97
CA GLU A 81 29.47 -33.72 18.45
C GLU A 81 28.69 -33.37 17.17
N GLY A 82 28.44 -34.35 16.30
CA GLY A 82 27.59 -34.16 15.13
C GLY A 82 26.15 -33.79 15.50
N TYR A 83 25.58 -34.48 16.49
CA TYR A 83 24.25 -34.17 17.01
C TYR A 83 24.17 -32.76 17.58
N GLU A 84 25.12 -32.37 18.45
CA GLU A 84 25.17 -31.02 19.03
C GLU A 84 25.31 -29.92 17.96
N LYS A 85 26.12 -30.16 16.93
CA LYS A 85 26.26 -29.21 15.80
C LYS A 85 24.96 -29.04 15.03
N ILE A 86 24.33 -30.13 14.61
CA ILE A 86 23.06 -30.08 13.86
C ILE A 86 21.98 -29.43 14.72
N GLN A 87 21.93 -29.74 16.01
CA GLN A 87 20.95 -29.13 16.91
C GLN A 87 21.14 -27.61 16.98
N ASN A 88 22.38 -27.13 17.14
CA ASN A 88 22.66 -25.69 17.17
C ASN A 88 22.31 -25.02 15.84
N GLU A 89 22.68 -25.62 14.71
CA GLU A 89 22.33 -25.10 13.37
C GLU A 89 20.81 -25.03 13.18
N LEU A 90 20.06 -26.04 13.62
CA LEU A 90 18.60 -26.02 13.58
C LEU A 90 18.02 -24.92 14.46
N GLU A 91 18.55 -24.71 15.65
CA GLU A 91 18.10 -23.65 16.55
C GLU A 91 18.37 -22.25 15.97
N GLU A 92 19.51 -22.05 15.29
CA GLU A 92 19.82 -20.82 14.57
C GLU A 92 18.87 -20.59 13.39
N LEU A 93 18.65 -21.60 12.56
CA LEU A 93 17.72 -21.53 11.44
C LEU A 93 16.29 -21.22 11.90
N ILE A 94 15.84 -21.82 13.01
CA ILE A 94 14.52 -21.51 13.58
C ILE A 94 14.43 -20.04 14.01
N LYS A 95 15.47 -19.48 14.63
CA LYS A 95 15.51 -18.06 14.99
C LYS A 95 15.46 -17.16 13.75
N GLU A 96 16.20 -17.50 12.70
CA GLU A 96 16.19 -16.75 11.44
C GLU A 96 14.81 -16.77 10.78
N ILE A 97 14.18 -17.95 10.69
CA ILE A 97 12.83 -18.12 10.14
C ILE A 97 11.82 -17.26 10.92
N ASN A 98 11.90 -17.26 12.26
CA ASN A 98 11.01 -16.45 13.08
C ASN A 98 11.22 -14.95 12.83
N SER A 99 12.47 -14.48 12.74
CA SER A 99 12.78 -13.08 12.43
C SER A 99 12.28 -12.67 11.04
N ILE A 100 12.39 -13.55 10.04
CA ILE A 100 11.86 -13.30 8.70
C ILE A 100 10.32 -13.20 8.73
N ASN A 101 9.66 -14.06 9.50
CA ASN A 101 8.20 -14.03 9.64
C ASN A 101 7.72 -12.75 10.34
N GLU A 102 8.41 -12.30 11.39
CA GLU A 102 8.11 -11.03 12.05
C GLU A 102 8.21 -9.86 11.08
N LYS A 103 9.32 -9.75 10.34
CA LYS A 103 9.50 -8.72 9.31
C LYS A 103 8.42 -8.79 8.23
N LYS A 104 8.04 -10.00 7.80
CA LYS A 104 6.97 -10.20 6.81
C LYS A 104 5.63 -9.63 7.28
N GLU A 105 5.28 -9.83 8.56
CA GLU A 105 4.06 -9.26 9.12
C GLU A 105 4.14 -7.73 9.25
N GLU A 106 5.30 -7.17 9.62
CA GLU A 106 5.53 -5.73 9.60
C GLU A 106 5.38 -5.13 8.20
N PHE A 107 5.91 -5.79 7.17
CA PHE A 107 5.77 -5.36 5.77
C PHE A 107 4.31 -5.31 5.33
N LYS A 108 3.51 -6.33 5.66
CA LYS A 108 2.06 -6.34 5.36
C LYS A 108 1.32 -5.20 6.04
N MET A 109 1.57 -4.99 7.34
CA MET A 109 0.98 -3.87 8.08
C MET A 109 1.32 -2.52 7.45
N ASN A 110 2.58 -2.33 7.06
CA ASN A 110 3.02 -1.10 6.40
C ASN A 110 2.36 -0.90 5.02
N GLU A 111 2.17 -1.98 4.26
CA GLU A 111 1.46 -1.95 2.98
C GLU A 111 0.00 -1.53 3.16
N GLU A 112 -0.72 -2.12 4.12
CA GLU A 112 -2.09 -1.76 4.44
C GLU A 112 -2.23 -0.29 4.87
N ILE A 113 -1.31 0.19 5.71
CA ILE A 113 -1.26 1.61 6.12
C ILE A 113 -1.04 2.51 4.90
N SER A 114 -0.13 2.13 3.99
CA SER A 114 0.17 2.90 2.78
C SER A 114 -1.06 3.00 1.86
N ILE A 115 -1.76 1.89 1.63
CA ILE A 115 -2.99 1.85 0.83
C ILE A 115 -4.04 2.77 1.45
N HIS A 116 -4.29 2.66 2.75
CA HIS A 116 -5.30 3.47 3.44
C HIS A 116 -5.00 4.98 3.39
N GLN A 117 -3.73 5.34 3.56
CA GLN A 117 -3.28 6.73 3.42
C GLN A 117 -3.51 7.27 2.01
N ASN A 118 -3.19 6.46 0.99
CA ASN A 118 -3.38 6.85 -0.41
C ASN A 118 -4.87 7.04 -0.75
N GLU A 119 -5.74 6.15 -0.28
CA GLU A 119 -7.20 6.31 -0.43
C GLU A 119 -7.72 7.60 0.22
N LYS A 120 -7.23 7.91 1.43
CA LYS A 120 -7.58 9.16 2.13
C LYS A 120 -7.11 10.38 1.35
N TYR A 121 -5.89 10.35 0.82
CA TYR A 121 -5.34 11.40 -0.03
C TYR A 121 -6.20 11.60 -1.29
N LEU A 122 -6.58 10.53 -1.99
CA LEU A 122 -7.44 10.61 -3.17
C LEU A 122 -8.82 11.21 -2.86
N LYS A 123 -9.41 10.88 -1.71
CA LYS A 123 -10.68 11.48 -1.26
C LYS A 123 -10.54 12.98 -0.99
N LEU A 124 -9.49 13.37 -0.27
CA LEU A 124 -9.18 14.77 0.01
C LEU A 124 -8.92 15.56 -1.28
N ASN A 125 -8.16 15.00 -2.20
CA ASN A 125 -7.86 15.63 -3.49
C ASN A 125 -9.15 15.87 -4.31
N LYS A 126 -10.05 14.88 -4.35
CA LYS A 126 -11.37 15.05 -4.99
C LYS A 126 -12.20 16.17 -4.35
N GLN A 127 -12.17 16.29 -3.03
CA GLN A 127 -12.86 17.39 -2.32
C GLN A 127 -12.21 18.75 -2.61
N SER A 128 -10.88 18.83 -2.62
CA SER A 128 -10.14 20.03 -2.98
C SER A 128 -10.47 20.50 -4.40
N MET A 129 -10.53 19.58 -5.38
CA MET A 129 -10.93 19.91 -6.75
C MET A 129 -12.37 20.43 -6.85
N LYS A 130 -13.30 19.94 -6.02
CA LYS A 130 -14.67 20.47 -5.97
C LYS A 130 -14.71 21.88 -5.40
N MET A 131 -14.03 22.10 -4.27
CA MET A 131 -13.94 23.42 -3.65
C MET A 131 -13.29 24.44 -4.61
N GLN A 132 -12.28 24.02 -5.37
CA GLN A 132 -11.65 24.91 -6.35
C GLN A 132 -12.64 25.36 -7.43
N LYS A 133 -13.49 24.45 -7.93
CA LYS A 133 -14.55 24.83 -8.89
C LYS A 133 -15.56 25.80 -8.29
N GLU A 134 -15.97 25.58 -7.05
CA GLU A 134 -16.88 26.49 -6.33
C GLU A 134 -16.25 27.88 -6.15
N ILE A 135 -14.95 27.95 -5.87
CA ILE A 135 -14.21 29.23 -5.81
C ILE A 135 -14.21 29.93 -7.17
N ASP A 136 -13.96 29.20 -8.25
CA ASP A 136 -13.94 29.76 -9.60
C ASP A 136 -15.33 30.33 -9.98
N GLU A 137 -16.41 29.60 -9.69
CA GLU A 137 -17.80 30.04 -9.90
C GLU A 137 -18.17 31.29 -9.08
N LEU A 138 -17.68 31.37 -7.83
CA LEU A 138 -17.87 32.55 -6.98
C LEU A 138 -17.12 33.77 -7.53
N ASN A 139 -15.90 33.58 -8.03
CA ASN A 139 -15.12 34.67 -8.64
C ASN A 139 -15.81 35.22 -9.89
N GLU A 140 -16.36 34.35 -10.74
CA GLU A 140 -17.16 34.77 -11.90
C GLU A 140 -18.39 35.58 -11.48
N SER A 141 -19.09 35.10 -10.45
CA SER A 141 -20.26 35.80 -9.88
C SER A 141 -19.90 37.17 -9.33
N GLU A 142 -18.76 37.30 -8.65
CA GLU A 142 -18.26 38.57 -8.12
C GLU A 142 -17.97 39.58 -9.25
N MET A 143 -17.40 39.12 -10.36
CA MET A 143 -17.18 39.97 -11.53
C MET A 143 -18.49 40.52 -12.10
N ILE A 144 -19.50 39.66 -12.24
CA ILE A 144 -20.83 40.08 -12.73
C ILE A 144 -21.47 41.10 -11.78
N ILE A 145 -21.36 40.92 -10.46
CA ILE A 145 -21.88 41.88 -9.47
C ILE A 145 -21.22 43.25 -9.64
N LYS A 146 -19.90 43.30 -9.83
CA LYS A 146 -19.16 44.55 -10.07
C LYS A 146 -19.65 45.26 -11.34
N GLU A 147 -19.91 44.52 -12.41
CA GLU A 147 -20.47 45.09 -13.66
C GLU A 147 -21.88 45.66 -13.45
N ILE A 148 -22.73 44.94 -12.72
CA ILE A 148 -24.08 45.41 -12.37
C ILE A 148 -24.03 46.71 -11.57
N GLU A 149 -23.10 46.84 -10.62
CA GLU A 149 -22.92 48.06 -9.84
C GLU A 149 -22.53 49.26 -10.72
N ILE A 150 -21.68 49.05 -11.72
CA ILE A 150 -21.31 50.08 -12.71
C ILE A 150 -22.54 50.50 -13.51
N CYS A 151 -23.32 49.54 -14.00
CA CYS A 151 -24.56 49.80 -14.76
C CYS A 151 -25.59 50.60 -13.95
N LYS A 152 -25.75 50.30 -12.65
CA LYS A 152 -26.62 51.05 -11.75
C LYS A 152 -26.18 52.52 -11.63
N LYS A 153 -24.90 52.76 -11.33
CA LYS A 153 -24.35 54.12 -11.25
C LYS A 153 -24.53 54.89 -12.54
N TYR A 154 -24.29 54.25 -13.69
CA TYR A 154 -24.50 54.87 -15.00
C TYR A 154 -25.96 55.29 -15.21
N ASN A 155 -26.92 54.43 -14.86
CA ASN A 155 -28.34 54.74 -14.96
C ASN A 155 -28.74 55.90 -14.05
N ASP A 156 -28.21 55.96 -12.84
CA ASP A 156 -28.45 57.09 -11.92
C ASP A 156 -27.95 58.41 -12.52
N TYR A 157 -26.74 58.43 -13.10
CA TYR A 157 -26.21 59.61 -13.79
C TYR A 157 -27.08 60.01 -15.00
N GLN A 158 -27.56 59.04 -15.79
CA GLN A 158 -28.47 59.29 -16.90
C GLN A 158 -29.77 59.97 -16.42
N GLN A 159 -30.37 59.48 -15.33
CA GLN A 159 -31.59 60.08 -14.77
C GLN A 159 -31.35 61.52 -14.27
N ILE A 160 -30.21 61.78 -13.62
CA ILE A 160 -29.83 63.13 -13.19
C ILE A 160 -29.72 64.06 -14.40
N LEU A 161 -29.05 63.63 -15.47
CA LEU A 161 -28.92 64.41 -16.70
C LEU A 161 -30.28 64.71 -17.34
N ILE A 162 -31.15 63.70 -17.47
CA ILE A 162 -32.50 63.86 -18.01
C ILE A 162 -33.29 64.90 -17.19
N ASN A 163 -33.24 64.81 -15.86
CA ASN A 163 -33.92 65.75 -14.98
C ASN A 163 -33.35 67.17 -15.10
N PHE A 164 -32.03 67.32 -15.20
CA PHE A 164 -31.38 68.61 -15.43
C PHE A 164 -31.84 69.25 -16.76
N PHE A 165 -31.88 68.49 -17.85
CA PHE A 165 -32.34 69.00 -19.14
C PHE A 165 -33.83 69.39 -19.12
N LYS A 166 -34.68 68.62 -18.43
CA LYS A 166 -36.09 68.98 -18.22
C LYS A 166 -36.22 70.31 -17.48
N LEU A 167 -35.50 70.48 -16.37
CA LEU A 167 -35.51 71.73 -15.59
C LEU A 167 -34.98 72.92 -16.40
N LYS A 168 -33.89 72.74 -17.15
CA LYS A 168 -33.31 73.77 -18.02
C LYS A 168 -34.30 74.24 -19.09
N LYS A 169 -35.16 73.35 -19.60
CA LYS A 169 -36.21 73.69 -20.57
C LYS A 169 -37.38 74.47 -19.95
N LEU A 170 -37.65 74.26 -18.65
CA LEU A 170 -38.74 74.94 -17.93
C LEU A 170 -38.35 76.34 -17.40
N LEU A 171 -37.06 76.56 -17.13
CA LEU A 171 -36.49 77.82 -16.63
C LEU A 171 -36.94 79.09 -17.39
N PRO A 172 -36.92 79.13 -18.75
CA PRO A 172 -37.38 80.30 -19.51
C PRO A 172 -38.88 80.59 -19.36
N ILE A 173 -39.70 79.56 -19.15
CA ILE A 173 -41.16 79.66 -19.02
C ILE A 173 -41.51 80.26 -17.65
N LEU A 174 -40.83 79.80 -16.60
CA LEU A 174 -40.98 80.33 -15.24
C LEU A 174 -40.57 81.81 -15.17
N ASN A 175 -39.44 82.17 -15.76
CA ASN A 175 -38.96 83.57 -15.81
C ASN A 175 -39.90 84.52 -16.59
N LYS A 176 -40.67 84.03 -17.56
CA LYS A 176 -41.69 84.83 -18.27
C LYS A 176 -42.93 85.08 -17.40
N ASN A 177 -43.37 84.08 -16.65
CA ASN A 177 -44.54 84.18 -15.79
C ASN A 177 -44.32 85.06 -14.55
N GLU A 178 -43.09 85.13 -14.02
CA GLU A 178 -42.76 86.06 -12.93
C GLU A 178 -42.76 87.53 -13.38
N LYS A 179 -42.25 87.82 -14.58
CA LYS A 179 -42.30 89.17 -15.15
C LYS A 179 -43.73 89.65 -15.41
N ASN A 180 -44.65 88.74 -15.74
CA ASN A 180 -46.06 89.06 -15.96
C ASN A 180 -46.88 89.22 -14.66
N LYS A 181 -46.33 88.91 -13.48
CA LYS A 181 -46.97 89.12 -12.17
C LYS A 181 -46.59 90.46 -11.50
N LEU A 182 -45.62 91.18 -12.07
CA LEU A 182 -45.08 92.45 -11.53
C LEU A 182 -45.59 93.69 -12.29
N ILE A 183 -46.60 93.53 -13.15
CA ILE A 183 -47.32 94.58 -13.90
C ILE A 183 -48.77 94.53 -13.46
#